data_AF-A0A949UXI0-F1
#
_entry.id   AF-A0A949UXI0-F1
#
_cell.length_a   1.000
_cell.length_b   1.000
_cell.length_c   1.000
_cell.angle_alpha   90.00
_cell.angle_beta   90.00
_cell.angle_gamma   90.00
#
_symmetry.space_group_name_H-M   'P 1'
#
loop_
_entity.id
_entity.type
_entity.pdbx_description
1 polymer ?
#
loop_
_entity_poly.entity_id
_entity_poly.type
_entity_poly.pdbx_seq_one_letter_code
_entity_poly.pdbx_strand_id
1 'polypeptide(L)'
;MYTFQSRAAADLLMLEATAKHILQLLDKTPGEPGIITVAQIPAALQTLAEAVEADEVRRKALEAAAQSPDVAVSAKAGAESAELGAISLRQRVAPLAEMLRASLAESKDVTWQPKK
;
A
#
# COMPACT_ATOMS: atom_id res chain seq x y z
N MET A 1 -4.74 3.25 -14.35
CA MET A 1 -3.74 4.04 -13.52
C MET A 1 -4.51 4.97 -12.59
N TYR A 2 -3.99 5.38 -11.44
CA TYR A 2 -4.70 6.29 -10.53
C TYR A 2 -3.89 7.54 -10.22
N THR A 3 -4.60 8.65 -10.01
CA THR A 3 -4.03 9.91 -9.52
C THR A 3 -4.64 10.21 -8.17
N PHE A 4 -3.79 10.38 -7.15
CA PHE A 4 -4.14 10.91 -5.84
C PHE A 4 -3.77 12.39 -5.80
N GLN A 5 -4.68 13.22 -5.31
CA GLN A 5 -4.52 14.67 -5.27
C GLN A 5 -4.84 15.19 -3.88
N SER A 6 -4.05 16.16 -3.43
CA SER A 6 -4.29 16.89 -2.20
C SER A 6 -3.85 18.34 -2.40
N ARG A 7 -4.49 19.27 -1.71
CA ARG A 7 -4.03 20.67 -1.70
C ARG A 7 -2.76 20.87 -0.88
N ALA A 8 -2.38 19.89 -0.06
CA ALA A 8 -1.20 19.93 0.82
C ALA A 8 0.04 19.26 0.22
N ALA A 9 -0.09 18.59 -0.93
CA ALA A 9 0.99 17.79 -1.52
C ALA A 9 0.92 17.76 -3.05
N ALA A 10 2.03 17.41 -3.71
CA ALA A 10 2.05 17.22 -5.15
C ALA A 10 1.20 16.02 -5.58
N ASP A 11 0.63 16.08 -6.77
CA ASP A 11 -0.16 15.00 -7.36
C ASP A 11 0.65 13.69 -7.41
N LEU A 12 0.10 12.64 -6.81
CA LEU A 12 0.73 11.33 -6.75
C LEU A 12 0.10 10.39 -7.77
N LEU A 13 0.90 10.03 -8.76
CA LEU A 13 0.54 9.07 -9.79
C LEU A 13 0.93 7.66 -9.36
N MET A 14 -0.04 6.76 -9.25
CA MET A 14 0.19 5.37 -8.89
C MET A 14 -0.25 4.40 -9.98
N LEU A 15 0.55 3.34 -10.14
CA LEU A 15 0.19 2.20 -10.98
C LEU A 15 -1.14 1.60 -10.53
N GLU A 16 -1.90 1.10 -11.50
CA GLU A 16 -3.25 0.62 -11.25
C GLU A 16 -3.30 -0.51 -10.22
N ALA A 17 -2.44 -1.53 -10.38
CA ALA A 17 -2.38 -2.66 -9.46
C ALA A 17 -2.09 -2.21 -8.01
N THR A 18 -1.14 -1.29 -7.84
CA THR A 18 -0.76 -0.80 -6.51
C THR A 18 -1.88 0.04 -5.90
N ALA A 19 -2.47 0.96 -6.66
CA ALA A 19 -3.56 1.80 -6.17
C ALA A 19 -4.79 0.97 -5.79
N LYS A 20 -5.17 -0.02 -6.61
CA LYS A 20 -6.28 -0.93 -6.31
C LYS A 20 -6.04 -1.70 -5.02
N HIS A 21 -4.84 -2.25 -4.85
CA HIS A 21 -4.46 -2.97 -3.64
C HIS A 21 -4.56 -2.06 -2.40
N ILE A 22 -4.06 -0.83 -2.48
CA ILE A 22 -4.15 0.13 -1.37
C ILE A 22 -5.60 0.50 -1.06
N LEU A 23 -6.42 0.77 -2.08
CA LEU A 23 -7.83 1.09 -1.87
C LEU A 23 -8.56 -0.09 -1.20
N GLN A 24 -8.28 -1.32 -1.60
CA GLN A 24 -8.82 -2.52 -0.95
C GLN A 24 -8.40 -2.63 0.51
N LEU A 25 -7.13 -2.33 0.84
CA LEU A 25 -6.64 -2.31 2.22
C LEU A 25 -7.39 -1.27 3.06
N LEU A 26 -7.79 -0.15 2.47
CA LEU A 26 -8.52 0.94 3.13
C LEU A 26 -10.05 0.75 3.15
N ASP A 27 -10.54 -0.45 2.82
CA ASP A 27 -11.97 -0.76 2.62
C ASP A 27 -12.66 0.22 1.65
N LYS A 28 -11.93 0.67 0.63
CA LYS A 28 -12.44 1.55 -0.44
C LYS A 28 -12.62 0.77 -1.73
N THR A 29 -13.68 1.10 -2.47
CA THR A 29 -13.98 0.48 -3.76
C THR A 29 -12.96 0.92 -4.82
N PRO A 30 -12.12 0.00 -5.34
CA PRO A 30 -11.26 0.31 -6.47
C PRO A 30 -12.11 0.44 -7.75
N GLY A 31 -11.92 1.54 -8.49
CA GLY A 31 -12.51 1.70 -9.82
C GLY A 31 -13.35 2.96 -9.98
N GLU A 32 -13.74 3.57 -8.87
CA GLU A 32 -14.46 4.85 -8.84
C GLU A 32 -13.59 5.92 -8.17
N PRO A 33 -13.73 7.19 -8.57
CA PRO A 33 -13.11 8.29 -7.85
C PRO A 33 -13.73 8.41 -6.45
N GLY A 34 -12.94 8.84 -5.47
CA GLY A 34 -13.42 9.05 -4.11
C GLY A 34 -12.55 10.00 -3.30
N ILE A 35 -12.88 10.12 -2.01
CA ILE A 35 -12.26 11.06 -1.08
C ILE A 35 -11.95 10.38 0.27
N ILE A 36 -10.78 10.70 0.81
CA ILE A 36 -10.35 10.42 2.17
C ILE A 36 -10.39 11.76 2.89
N THR A 37 -11.34 11.92 3.81
CA THR A 37 -11.47 13.16 4.57
C THR A 37 -10.37 13.28 5.62
N VAL A 38 -10.05 14.49 6.06
CA VAL A 38 -9.07 14.73 7.15
C VAL A 38 -9.34 13.85 8.38
N ALA A 39 -10.60 13.67 8.76
CA ALA A 39 -11.00 12.83 9.88
C ALA A 39 -10.73 11.33 9.66
N GLN A 40 -10.69 10.88 8.41
CA GLN A 40 -10.39 9.50 8.02
C GLN A 40 -8.90 9.25 7.85
N ILE A 41 -8.08 10.28 7.64
CA ILE A 41 -6.64 10.15 7.42
C ILE A 41 -5.93 9.37 8.54
N PRO A 42 -6.16 9.64 9.84
CA PRO A 42 -5.48 8.91 10.91
C PRO A 42 -5.78 7.40 10.87
N ALA A 43 -7.04 7.03 10.64
CA ALA A 43 -7.46 5.64 10.51
C ALA A 43 -6.82 4.99 9.27
N ALA A 44 -6.82 5.69 8.13
CA ALA A 44 -6.19 5.21 6.90
C ALA A 44 -4.68 4.98 7.08
N LEU A 45 -3.97 5.89 7.74
CA LEU A 45 -2.55 5.73 8.06
C LEU A 45 -2.28 4.51 8.95
N GLN A 46 -3.14 4.26 9.94
CA GLN A 46 -3.05 3.10 10.82
C GLN A 46 -3.24 1.80 10.02
N THR A 47 -4.29 1.71 9.22
CA THR A 47 -4.56 0.53 8.37
C THR A 47 -3.42 0.26 7.38
N LEU A 48 -2.83 1.30 6.79
CA LEU A 48 -1.66 1.15 5.92
C LEU A 48 -0.44 0.64 6.70
N ALA A 49 -0.22 1.13 7.92
CA ALA A 49 0.89 0.67 8.76
C ALA A 49 0.71 -0.80 9.16
N GLU A 50 -0.49 -1.22 9.54
CA GLU A 50 -0.82 -2.61 9.87
C GLU A 50 -0.64 -3.54 8.65
N ALA A 51 -1.10 -3.12 7.47
CA ALA A 51 -0.93 -3.87 6.23
C ALA A 51 0.55 -4.02 5.86
N VAL A 52 1.34 -2.96 6.04
CA VAL A 52 2.80 -3.01 5.84
C VAL A 52 3.45 -3.98 6.80
N GLU A 53 3.10 -3.96 8.07
CA GLU A 53 3.68 -4.86 9.05
C GLU A 53 3.32 -6.33 8.74
N ALA A 54 2.08 -6.59 8.32
CA ALA A 54 1.67 -7.91 7.87
C ALA A 54 2.44 -8.40 6.63
N ASP A 55 2.71 -7.51 5.66
CA ASP A 55 3.54 -7.82 4.48
C ASP A 55 4.99 -8.14 4.88
N GLU A 56 5.57 -7.36 5.78
CA GLU A 56 6.94 -7.55 6.27
C GLU A 56 7.08 -8.84 7.07
N VAL A 57 6.13 -9.15 7.95
CA VAL A 57 6.10 -10.42 8.69
C VAL A 57 5.98 -11.60 7.73
N ARG A 58 5.11 -11.50 6.71
CA ARG A 58 4.96 -12.55 5.68
C ARG A 58 6.27 -12.73 4.91
N ARG A 59 6.89 -11.65 4.45
CA ARG A 59 8.15 -11.70 3.69
C ARG A 59 9.27 -12.32 4.53
N LYS A 60 9.41 -11.91 5.79
CA LYS A 60 10.39 -12.46 6.73
C LYS A 60 10.17 -13.95 7.03
N ALA A 61 8.91 -14.37 7.15
CA ALA A 61 8.56 -15.78 7.33
C ALA A 61 8.92 -16.61 6.09
N LEU A 62 8.68 -16.06 4.89
CA LEU A 62 9.08 -16.70 3.64
C LEU A 62 10.60 -16.76 3.48
N GLU A 63 11.34 -15.72 3.87
CA GLU A 63 12.81 -15.74 3.88
C GLU A 63 13.36 -16.83 4.83
N ALA A 64 12.78 -16.96 6.02
CA ALA A 64 13.13 -18.03 6.96
C ALA A 64 12.78 -19.43 6.40
N ALA A 65 11.62 -19.56 5.75
CA ALA A 65 11.21 -20.81 5.11
C ALA A 65 12.10 -21.16 3.90
N ALA A 66 12.57 -20.16 3.14
CA ALA A 66 13.50 -20.33 2.02
C ALA A 66 14.87 -20.85 2.49
N GLN A 67 15.29 -20.52 3.72
CA GLN A 67 16.51 -21.04 4.35
C GLN A 67 16.34 -22.43 4.98
N SER A 68 15.14 -23.03 4.92
CA SER A 68 14.91 -24.35 5.48
C SER A 68 15.71 -25.43 4.75
N PRO A 69 16.24 -26.44 5.46
CA PRO A 69 16.94 -27.57 4.84
C PRO A 69 16.00 -28.50 4.05
N ASP A 70 14.69 -28.35 4.20
CA ASP A 70 13.69 -29.05 3.39
C ASP A 70 13.52 -28.36 2.02
N VAL A 71 13.86 -29.10 0.96
CA VAL A 71 13.87 -28.59 -0.42
C VAL A 71 12.47 -28.21 -0.90
N ALA A 72 11.43 -28.92 -0.47
CA ALA A 72 10.05 -28.63 -0.86
C ALA A 72 9.54 -27.34 -0.19
N VAL A 73 9.87 -27.15 1.09
CA VAL A 73 9.56 -25.91 1.84
C VAL A 73 10.32 -24.72 1.28
N SER A 74 11.62 -24.88 1.01
CA SER A 74 12.46 -23.82 0.45
C SER A 74 12.00 -23.40 -0.96
N ALA A 75 11.72 -24.36 -1.84
CA ALA A 75 11.23 -24.07 -3.20
C ALA A 75 9.88 -23.37 -3.19
N LYS A 76 8.95 -23.80 -2.33
CA LYS A 76 7.65 -23.16 -2.17
C LYS A 76 7.77 -21.72 -1.67
N ALA A 77 8.58 -21.49 -0.64
CA ALA A 77 8.81 -20.17 -0.07
C ALA A 77 9.50 -19.21 -1.07
N GLY A 78 10.42 -19.72 -1.88
CA GLY A 78 11.04 -18.98 -2.97
C GLY A 78 10.05 -18.56 -4.06
N ALA A 79 9.13 -19.45 -4.44
CA ALA A 79 8.06 -19.14 -5.39
C ALA A 79 7.10 -18.06 -4.83
N GLU A 80 6.61 -18.23 -3.59
CA GLU A 80 5.73 -17.24 -2.94
C GLU A 80 6.41 -15.87 -2.77
N SER A 81 7.72 -15.87 -2.48
CA SER A 81 8.51 -14.62 -2.39
C SER A 81 8.64 -13.93 -3.75
N ALA A 82 8.78 -14.70 -4.84
CA ALA A 82 8.80 -14.15 -6.19
C ALA A 82 7.44 -13.55 -6.59
N GLU A 83 6.33 -14.15 -6.16
CA GLU A 83 4.97 -13.65 -6.40
C GLU A 83 4.68 -12.33 -5.68
N LEU A 84 5.21 -12.13 -4.45
CA LEU A 84 5.11 -10.85 -3.74
C LEU A 84 5.87 -9.71 -4.44
N GLY A 85 6.82 -10.05 -5.31
CA GLY A 85 7.62 -9.13 -6.09
C GLY A 85 8.72 -8.42 -5.29
N ALA A 86 9.65 -7.80 -6.02
CA ALA A 86 10.85 -7.18 -5.46
C ALA A 86 10.57 -5.93 -4.60
N ILE A 87 9.49 -5.19 -4.89
CA ILE A 87 9.14 -3.95 -4.18
C ILE A 87 8.13 -4.27 -3.09
N SER A 88 8.50 -4.00 -1.83
CA SER A 88 7.65 -4.25 -0.67
C SER A 88 6.43 -3.32 -0.62
N LEU A 89 5.37 -3.75 0.09
CA LEU A 89 4.20 -2.91 0.28
C LEU A 89 4.60 -1.58 0.94
N ARG A 90 5.54 -1.60 1.90
CA ARG A 90 6.09 -0.40 2.56
C ARG A 90 6.57 0.64 1.55
N GLN A 91 7.39 0.23 0.59
CA GLN A 91 7.95 1.12 -0.43
C GLN A 91 6.87 1.67 -1.36
N ARG A 92 5.81 0.89 -1.60
CA ARG A 92 4.68 1.29 -2.47
C ARG A 92 3.73 2.27 -1.78
N VAL A 93 3.46 2.09 -0.49
CA VAL A 93 2.53 2.96 0.27
C VAL A 93 3.20 4.21 0.81
N ALA A 94 4.54 4.23 0.94
CA ALA A 94 5.30 5.36 1.46
C ALA A 94 4.90 6.72 0.87
N PRO A 95 4.83 6.92 -0.47
CA PRO A 95 4.47 8.22 -1.02
C PRO A 95 3.01 8.63 -0.71
N LEU A 96 2.08 7.68 -0.64
CA LEU A 96 0.69 7.97 -0.27
C LEU A 96 0.56 8.28 1.22
N ALA A 97 1.26 7.53 2.07
CA ALA A 97 1.31 7.79 3.51
C ALA A 97 1.88 9.18 3.80
N GLU A 98 2.88 9.61 3.03
CA GLU A 98 3.45 10.95 3.16
C GLU A 98 2.46 12.04 2.74
N MET A 99 1.76 11.85 1.61
CA MET A 99 0.68 12.74 1.19
C MET A 99 -0.42 12.84 2.27
N LEU A 100 -0.82 11.71 2.85
CA LEU A 100 -1.81 11.66 3.93
C LEU A 100 -1.33 12.44 5.17
N ARG A 101 -0.06 12.29 5.59
CA ARG A 101 0.51 13.06 6.71
C ARG A 101 0.52 14.56 6.45
N ALA A 102 0.95 14.99 5.26
CA ALA A 102 0.94 16.41 4.87
C ALA A 102 -0.51 16.96 4.87
N SER A 103 -1.43 16.18 4.33
CA SER A 103 -2.86 16.51 4.28
C SER A 103 -3.48 16.61 5.68
N LEU A 104 -3.07 15.76 6.62
CA LEU A 104 -3.48 15.86 8.02
C LEU A 104 -2.94 17.13 8.68
N ALA A 105 -1.67 17.46 8.46
CA ALA A 105 -1.03 18.65 9.02
C ALA A 105 -1.68 19.95 8.54
N GLU A 106 -2.09 20.01 7.27
CA GLU A 106 -2.74 21.18 6.67
C GLU A 106 -4.27 21.11 6.65
N SER A 107 -4.85 20.07 7.26
CA SER A 107 -6.29 19.79 7.26
C SER A 107 -6.92 19.86 5.86
N LYS A 108 -6.30 19.17 4.90
CA LYS A 108 -6.79 19.01 3.52
C LYS A 108 -7.24 17.57 3.30
N ASP A 109 -8.30 17.41 2.52
CA ASP A 109 -8.76 16.09 2.11
C ASP A 109 -7.91 15.57 0.95
N VAL A 110 -7.84 14.25 0.81
CA VAL A 110 -7.17 13.58 -0.31
C VAL A 110 -8.20 12.95 -1.21
N THR A 111 -8.19 13.29 -2.49
CA THR A 111 -9.05 12.64 -3.49
C THR A 111 -8.24 11.67 -4.34
N TRP A 112 -8.90 10.64 -4.85
CA TRP A 112 -8.32 9.75 -5.85
C TRP A 112 -9.24 9.63 -7.05
N GLN A 113 -8.66 9.44 -8.22
CA GLN A 113 -9.43 9.20 -9.44
C GLN A 113 -8.71 8.21 -10.36
N PRO A 114 -9.45 7.24 -10.95
CA PRO A 114 -8.91 6.40 -12.01
C PRO A 114 -8.69 7.25 -13.26
N LYS A 115 -7.55 7.06 -13.91
CA LYS A 115 -7.27 7.64 -15.22
C LYS A 115 -8.12 6.91 -16.27
N LYS A 116 -8.94 7.67 -17.00
CA LYS A 116 -9.68 7.20 -18.19
C LYS A 116 -8.74 6.71 -19.29
#